data_AF-A0A0F9W568-F1
#
_entry.id   AF-A0A0F9W568-F1
#
_cell.length_a   1.000
_cell.length_b   1.000
_cell.length_c   1.000
_cell.angle_alpha   90.00
_cell.angle_beta   90.00
_cell.angle_gamma   90.00
#
_symmetry.space_group_name_H-M   'P 1'
#
loop_
_entity.id
_entity.type
_entity.pdbx_description
1 polymer ?
#
loop_
_entity_poly.entity_id
_entity_poly.type
_entity_poly.pdbx_seq_one_letter_code
_entity_poly.pdbx_strand_id
1 'polypeptide(L)'
;MSTAVIEEAKLTATGQADARRKFAEYREVVSAGRGTAVDVELKKAYQQIGMGRTIISLNKAMESAGIDSSGHPVLAVAGATAKWVWFRWNAGRMHDSDGRWWHEASAFVSDHAVNPGWNYGNYSRGTKTGTFRFPRAFFGIRVRDPIRARVPIVPPALRPKGSLANYVLLWEANWQEAPEDPYLLRRITQDLFVVLAQWDLTDVERSVLDMATVGAYKPT
;
A
#
# COMPACT_ATOMS: atom_id res chain seq x y z
N MET A 1 5.12 -11.76 14.14
CA MET A 1 3.68 -12.03 13.86
C MET A 1 3.28 -11.54 12.47
N SER A 2 3.91 -10.51 11.91
CA SER A 2 3.41 -9.85 10.70
C SER A 2 3.70 -10.59 9.37
N THR A 3 4.80 -11.32 9.23
CA THR A 3 5.03 -12.14 8.03
C THR A 3 3.85 -13.10 7.78
N ALA A 4 3.28 -13.68 8.84
CA ALA A 4 2.13 -14.58 8.76
C ALA A 4 0.86 -13.89 8.23
N VAL A 5 0.64 -12.61 8.57
CA VAL A 5 -0.52 -11.83 8.12
C VAL A 5 -0.45 -11.58 6.62
N ILE A 6 0.72 -11.17 6.13
CA ILE A 6 0.92 -10.93 4.70
C ILE A 6 0.86 -12.27 3.94
N GLU A 7 1.35 -13.37 4.50
CA GLU A 7 1.19 -14.72 3.93
C GLU A 7 -0.28 -15.15 3.81
N GLU A 8 -1.15 -14.87 4.78
CA GLU A 8 -2.59 -15.17 4.67
C GLU A 8 -3.33 -14.33 3.60
N ALA A 9 -2.77 -13.16 3.27
CA ALA A 9 -3.26 -12.30 2.20
C ALA A 9 -2.65 -12.65 0.83
N LYS A 10 -1.61 -13.48 0.77
CA LYS A 10 -0.99 -13.95 -0.47
C LYS A 10 -1.87 -15.03 -1.10
N LEU A 11 -2.30 -14.76 -2.33
CA LEU A 11 -2.80 -15.78 -3.23
C LEU A 11 -1.59 -16.43 -3.89
N THR A 12 -1.18 -17.60 -3.37
CA THR A 12 -0.01 -18.33 -3.85
C THR A 12 -0.30 -19.18 -5.09
N ALA A 13 0.76 -19.62 -5.76
CA ALA A 13 0.79 -20.30 -7.06
C ALA A 13 0.12 -21.70 -7.11
N THR A 14 -0.54 -22.15 -6.05
CA THR A 14 -1.28 -23.42 -6.02
C THR A 14 -2.51 -23.29 -6.92
N GLY A 15 -2.30 -23.53 -8.22
CA GLY A 15 -3.31 -23.33 -9.25
C GLY A 15 -2.83 -22.61 -10.51
N GLN A 16 -1.52 -22.49 -10.81
CA GLN A 16 -1.06 -21.85 -12.05
C GLN A 16 -1.74 -22.40 -13.32
N ALA A 17 -1.92 -23.72 -13.40
CA ALA A 17 -2.60 -24.36 -14.52
C ALA A 17 -4.08 -23.94 -14.60
N ASP A 18 -4.78 -23.92 -13.46
CA ASP A 18 -6.17 -23.46 -13.38
C ASP A 18 -6.29 -21.96 -13.68
N ALA A 19 -5.33 -21.15 -13.23
CA ALA A 19 -5.27 -19.72 -13.51
C ALA A 19 -5.03 -19.45 -15.00
N ARG A 20 -4.21 -20.24 -15.70
CA ARG A 20 -4.06 -20.16 -17.15
C ARG A 20 -5.34 -20.53 -17.88
N ARG A 21 -6.03 -21.59 -17.43
CA ARG A 21 -7.34 -21.99 -17.98
C ARG A 21 -8.38 -20.90 -17.80
N LYS A 22 -8.50 -20.36 -16.58
CA LYS A 22 -9.41 -19.24 -16.29
C LYS A 22 -9.03 -17.97 -17.05
N PHE A 23 -7.75 -17.67 -17.18
CA PHE A 23 -7.30 -16.55 -18.01
C PHE A 23 -7.78 -16.68 -19.46
N ALA A 24 -7.72 -17.88 -20.05
CA ALA A 24 -8.23 -18.12 -21.41
C ALA A 24 -9.75 -17.86 -21.51
N GLU A 25 -10.52 -18.38 -20.55
CA GLU A 25 -11.98 -18.18 -20.45
C GLU A 25 -12.33 -16.68 -20.36
N TYR A 26 -11.74 -15.95 -19.41
CA TYR A 26 -11.98 -14.51 -19.26
C TYR A 26 -11.46 -13.69 -20.45
N ARG A 27 -10.34 -14.11 -21.07
CA ARG A 27 -9.81 -13.44 -22.27
C ARG A 27 -10.80 -13.55 -23.42
N GLU A 28 -11.40 -14.71 -23.64
CA GLU A 28 -12.39 -14.93 -24.69
C GLU A 28 -13.60 -14.01 -24.51
N VAL A 29 -14.23 -14.05 -23.32
CA VAL A 29 -15.40 -13.21 -22.98
C VAL A 29 -15.10 -11.72 -23.20
N VAL A 30 -13.95 -11.24 -22.73
CA VAL A 30 -13.55 -9.83 -22.89
C VAL A 30 -13.26 -9.49 -24.36
N SER A 31 -12.59 -10.37 -25.11
CA SER A 31 -12.31 -10.13 -26.54
C SER A 31 -13.55 -10.14 -27.42
N ALA A 32 -14.58 -10.89 -27.02
CA ALA A 32 -15.87 -10.92 -27.69
C ALA A 32 -16.77 -9.71 -27.36
N GLY A 33 -16.29 -8.74 -26.57
CA GLY A 33 -17.08 -7.57 -26.17
C GLY A 33 -18.18 -7.86 -25.14
N ARG A 34 -18.24 -9.09 -24.59
CA ARG A 34 -19.23 -9.51 -23.60
C ARG A 34 -18.76 -9.32 -22.15
N GLY A 35 -17.52 -8.88 -21.96
CA GLY A 35 -16.90 -8.73 -20.64
C GLY A 35 -17.33 -7.49 -19.89
N THR A 36 -17.53 -7.64 -18.59
CA THR A 36 -17.73 -6.55 -17.63
C THR A 36 -16.40 -5.96 -17.16
N ALA A 37 -16.44 -4.84 -16.42
CA ALA A 37 -15.24 -4.28 -15.77
C ALA A 37 -14.59 -5.29 -14.81
N VAL A 38 -15.39 -6.07 -14.08
CA VAL A 38 -14.92 -7.12 -13.17
C VAL A 38 -14.20 -8.22 -13.95
N ASP A 39 -14.70 -8.62 -15.11
CA ASP A 39 -14.05 -9.64 -15.95
C ASP A 39 -12.68 -9.16 -16.46
N VAL A 40 -12.55 -7.87 -16.78
CA VAL A 40 -11.27 -7.27 -17.17
C VAL A 40 -10.26 -7.31 -16.01
N GLU A 41 -10.71 -7.04 -14.78
CA GLU A 41 -9.89 -7.11 -13.58
C GLU A 41 -9.46 -8.54 -13.24
N LEU A 42 -10.41 -9.49 -13.25
CA LEU A 42 -10.15 -10.91 -13.02
C LEU A 42 -9.19 -11.47 -14.07
N LYS A 43 -9.38 -11.12 -15.35
CA LYS A 43 -8.45 -11.48 -16.43
C LYS A 43 -7.02 -11.05 -16.10
N LYS A 44 -6.82 -9.80 -15.65
CA LYS A 44 -5.48 -9.30 -15.29
C LYS A 44 -4.90 -10.07 -14.10
N ALA A 45 -5.70 -10.37 -13.07
CA ALA A 45 -5.26 -11.15 -11.92
C ALA A 45 -4.83 -12.57 -12.32
N TYR A 46 -5.69 -13.32 -13.01
CA TYR A 46 -5.37 -14.67 -13.49
C TYR A 46 -4.15 -14.71 -14.41
N GLN A 47 -3.95 -13.66 -15.24
CA GLN A 47 -2.73 -13.54 -16.03
C GLN A 47 -1.47 -13.53 -15.16
N GLN A 48 -1.47 -12.77 -14.06
CA GLN A 48 -0.31 -12.70 -13.17
C GLN A 48 -0.09 -14.02 -12.41
N ILE A 49 -1.17 -14.66 -11.91
CA ILE A 49 -1.08 -15.96 -11.24
C ILE A 49 -0.57 -17.03 -12.21
N GLY A 50 -1.03 -17.04 -13.46
CA GLY A 50 -0.58 -17.97 -14.50
C GLY A 50 0.89 -17.78 -14.90
N MET A 51 1.46 -16.61 -14.64
CA MET A 51 2.90 -16.32 -14.76
C MET A 51 3.70 -16.74 -13.50
N GLY A 52 3.06 -17.35 -12.51
CA GLY A 52 3.67 -17.75 -11.25
C GLY A 52 3.96 -16.59 -10.30
N ARG A 53 3.31 -15.43 -10.49
CA ARG A 53 3.51 -14.26 -9.63
C ARG A 53 2.58 -14.32 -8.42
N THR A 54 3.09 -13.90 -7.29
CA THR A 54 2.32 -13.74 -6.06
C THR A 54 1.44 -12.50 -6.13
N ILE A 55 0.16 -12.65 -5.82
CA ILE A 55 -0.80 -11.55 -5.69
C ILE A 55 -1.17 -11.37 -4.23
N ILE A 56 -1.31 -10.12 -3.79
CA ILE A 56 -1.83 -9.75 -2.49
C ILE A 56 -3.09 -8.90 -2.65
N SER A 57 -4.11 -9.17 -1.81
CA SER A 57 -5.21 -8.24 -1.57
C SER A 57 -4.77 -7.28 -0.48
N LEU A 58 -4.63 -6.00 -0.86
CA LEU A 58 -4.07 -4.99 0.01
C LEU A 58 -5.03 -4.61 1.14
N ASN A 59 -6.34 -4.50 0.88
CA ASN A 59 -7.30 -4.26 1.95
C ASN A 59 -7.36 -5.45 2.93
N LYS A 60 -7.31 -6.70 2.43
CA LYS A 60 -7.28 -7.88 3.30
C LYS A 60 -6.02 -7.91 4.17
N ALA A 61 -4.86 -7.57 3.60
CA ALA A 61 -3.60 -7.49 4.35
C ALA A 61 -3.69 -6.44 5.47
N MET A 62 -4.17 -5.23 5.16
CA MET A 62 -4.38 -4.17 6.15
C MET A 62 -5.40 -4.57 7.22
N GLU A 63 -6.46 -5.28 6.82
CA GLU A 63 -7.51 -5.75 7.73
C GLU A 63 -7.00 -6.81 8.71
N SER A 64 -6.32 -7.83 8.18
CA SER A 64 -5.75 -8.90 9.00
C SER A 64 -4.64 -8.41 9.93
N ALA A 65 -3.89 -7.36 9.54
CA ALA A 65 -2.84 -6.79 10.38
C ALA A 65 -3.39 -6.01 11.57
N GLY A 66 -4.54 -5.36 11.40
CA GLY A 66 -5.22 -4.63 12.46
C GLY A 66 -4.43 -3.41 12.97
N ILE A 67 -4.56 -3.16 14.26
CA ILE A 67 -3.97 -2.02 14.97
C ILE A 67 -3.04 -2.48 16.09
N ASP A 68 -2.06 -1.63 16.40
CA ASP A 68 -1.23 -1.77 17.58
C ASP A 68 -1.96 -1.34 18.87
N SER A 69 -1.27 -1.47 20.01
CA SER A 69 -1.78 -1.08 21.33
C SER A 69 -2.05 0.43 21.48
N SER A 70 -1.48 1.25 20.60
CA SER A 70 -1.68 2.70 20.56
C SER A 70 -2.82 3.11 19.61
N GLY A 71 -3.43 2.14 18.91
CA GLY A 71 -4.51 2.39 17.99
C GLY A 71 -4.07 2.79 16.58
N HIS A 72 -2.80 2.56 16.23
CA HIS A 72 -2.24 2.85 14.92
C HIS A 72 -2.26 1.60 14.03
N PRO A 73 -2.39 1.73 12.71
CA PRO A 73 -2.27 0.59 11.81
C PRO A 73 -0.91 -0.08 11.94
N VAL A 74 -0.90 -1.42 12.01
CA VAL A 74 0.35 -2.19 12.03
C VAL A 74 1.08 -2.12 10.68
N LEU A 75 0.33 -2.02 9.58
CA LEU A 75 0.89 -1.89 8.24
C LEU A 75 0.75 -0.46 7.70
N ALA A 76 1.74 -0.04 6.92
CA ALA A 76 1.73 1.19 6.16
C ALA A 76 1.86 0.90 4.66
N VAL A 77 1.27 1.80 3.88
CA VAL A 77 1.30 1.73 2.43
C VAL A 77 1.52 3.11 1.82
N ALA A 78 2.42 3.20 0.86
CA ALA A 78 2.73 4.46 0.18
C ALA A 78 3.29 4.25 -1.22
N GLY A 79 3.26 5.29 -2.06
CA GLY A 79 3.95 5.26 -3.34
C GLY A 79 5.46 5.08 -3.13
N ALA A 80 6.13 4.31 -4.00
CA ALA A 80 7.56 3.98 -3.85
C ALA A 80 8.51 5.19 -4.00
N THR A 81 8.01 6.36 -4.39
CA THR A 81 8.77 7.62 -4.45
C THR A 81 8.52 8.54 -3.26
N ALA A 82 7.56 8.20 -2.39
CA ALA A 82 7.24 9.02 -1.23
C ALA A 82 8.37 8.95 -0.18
N LYS A 83 8.47 9.99 0.64
CA LYS A 83 9.42 10.04 1.76
C LYS A 83 8.76 9.69 3.09
N TRP A 84 7.50 10.09 3.24
CA TRP A 84 6.72 9.93 4.46
C TRP A 84 5.30 9.49 4.14
N VAL A 85 4.75 8.65 5.02
CA VAL A 85 3.31 8.37 5.09
C VAL A 85 2.80 8.92 6.40
N TRP A 86 1.62 9.53 6.37
CA TRP A 86 0.96 10.09 7.54
C TRP A 86 -0.31 9.32 7.81
N PHE A 87 -0.53 8.97 9.07
CA PHE A 87 -1.80 8.44 9.51
C PHE A 87 -2.52 9.49 10.34
N ARG A 88 -3.77 9.75 9.95
CA ARG A 88 -4.65 10.64 10.68
C ARG A 88 -5.99 9.96 10.87
N TRP A 89 -6.37 9.86 12.13
CA TRP A 89 -7.69 9.38 12.49
C TRP A 89 -8.73 10.50 12.35
N ASN A 90 -9.95 10.20 11.88
CA ASN A 90 -10.96 11.20 11.52
C ASN A 90 -10.43 12.29 10.57
N ALA A 91 -9.68 11.90 9.54
CA ALA A 91 -9.42 12.81 8.43
C ALA A 91 -10.74 13.08 7.71
N GLY A 92 -11.49 14.06 8.23
CA GLY A 92 -12.86 14.31 7.85
C GLY A 92 -13.02 14.36 6.33
N ARG A 93 -14.02 13.63 5.82
CA ARG A 93 -14.63 13.77 4.48
C ARG A 93 -13.64 14.16 3.39
N MET A 94 -12.54 13.42 3.22
CA MET A 94 -11.67 13.64 2.07
C MET A 94 -12.32 12.99 0.84
N HIS A 95 -12.90 13.84 0.00
CA HIS A 95 -13.36 13.45 -1.33
C HIS A 95 -12.16 13.05 -2.16
N ASP A 96 -12.16 11.81 -2.67
CA ASP A 96 -11.36 11.44 -3.83
C ASP A 96 -11.79 12.28 -5.05
N SER A 97 -10.94 12.43 -6.06
CA SER A 97 -11.27 13.11 -7.32
C SER A 97 -12.49 12.52 -8.04
N ASP A 98 -12.87 11.29 -7.69
CA ASP A 98 -14.04 10.58 -8.22
C ASP A 98 -15.30 10.72 -7.33
N GLY A 99 -15.21 11.46 -6.21
CA GLY A 99 -16.35 11.89 -5.39
C GLY A 99 -17.11 10.79 -4.63
N ARG A 100 -16.61 9.55 -4.59
CA ARG A 100 -17.43 8.36 -4.27
C ARG A 100 -17.25 7.68 -2.92
N TRP A 101 -16.44 8.18 -1.99
CA TRP A 101 -16.17 7.43 -0.76
C TRP A 101 -16.13 8.28 0.52
N TRP A 102 -16.80 7.79 1.56
CA TRP A 102 -16.88 8.33 2.92
C TRP A 102 -16.24 7.32 3.87
N HIS A 103 -15.07 7.61 4.44
CA HIS A 103 -14.44 6.74 5.44
C HIS A 103 -13.96 7.55 6.65
N GLU A 104 -14.11 6.98 7.84
CA GLU A 104 -13.77 7.63 9.14
C GLU A 104 -12.27 7.54 9.48
N ALA A 105 -11.50 6.72 8.75
CA ALA A 105 -10.05 6.61 8.88
C ALA A 105 -9.40 6.52 7.50
N SER A 106 -8.26 7.17 7.31
CA SER A 106 -7.49 7.16 6.05
C SER A 106 -6.01 7.37 6.33
N ALA A 107 -5.15 6.64 5.62
CA ALA A 107 -3.71 6.86 5.58
C ALA A 107 -3.39 7.68 4.34
N PHE A 108 -2.58 8.72 4.50
CA PHE A 108 -2.24 9.66 3.43
C PHE A 108 -0.77 9.55 3.07
N VAL A 109 -0.49 9.51 1.78
CA VAL A 109 0.86 9.66 1.25
C VAL A 109 1.13 11.15 1.07
N SER A 110 2.19 11.68 1.68
CA SER A 110 2.65 13.05 1.40
C SER A 110 4.02 13.02 0.78
N ASP A 111 4.15 13.58 -0.42
CA ASP A 111 5.44 13.83 -1.09
C ASP A 111 6.11 15.12 -0.58
N HIS A 112 5.41 15.92 0.25
CA HIS A 112 5.90 17.22 0.69
C HIS A 112 6.58 17.18 2.06
N ALA A 113 7.80 17.73 2.08
CA ALA A 113 8.47 18.17 3.30
C ALA A 113 7.63 19.28 3.94
N VAL A 114 7.14 18.99 5.15
CA VAL A 114 6.85 19.93 6.25
C VAL A 114 6.42 21.34 5.80
N ASN A 115 5.12 21.58 5.66
CA ASN A 115 4.61 22.94 5.76
C ASN A 115 3.35 22.94 6.65
N PRO A 116 3.46 23.32 7.94
CA PRO A 116 2.36 23.26 8.91
C PRO A 116 1.16 24.14 8.57
N GLY A 117 1.30 25.06 7.62
CA GLY A 117 0.27 26.03 7.22
C GLY A 117 -0.49 25.74 5.92
N TRP A 118 -0.28 24.58 5.27
CA TRP A 118 -0.81 24.37 3.92
C TRP A 118 -2.12 23.57 3.86
N ASN A 119 -3.05 24.13 3.11
CA ASN A 119 -4.45 23.74 2.97
C ASN A 119 -4.61 22.28 2.49
N TYR A 120 -5.26 21.46 3.30
CA TYR A 120 -5.44 20.00 3.15
C TYR A 120 -6.25 19.57 1.90
N GLY A 121 -6.79 20.51 1.12
CA GLY A 121 -7.64 20.24 -0.04
C GLY A 121 -6.92 19.70 -1.29
N ASN A 122 -5.59 19.65 -1.31
CA ASN A 122 -4.83 19.20 -2.50
C ASN A 122 -4.28 17.76 -2.41
N TYR A 123 -4.42 17.09 -1.26
CA TYR A 123 -3.95 15.69 -1.07
C TYR A 123 -4.81 14.65 -1.82
N SER A 124 -5.98 15.05 -2.32
CA SER A 124 -6.90 14.23 -3.11
C SER A 124 -6.58 14.21 -4.61
N ARG A 125 -5.50 14.85 -5.07
CA ARG A 125 -5.01 14.66 -6.44
C ARG A 125 -4.26 13.33 -6.57
N GLY A 126 -5.03 12.25 -6.60
CA GLY A 126 -4.67 10.99 -7.24
C GLY A 126 -3.41 10.33 -6.69
N THR A 127 -3.40 9.96 -5.40
CA THR A 127 -2.42 8.96 -4.97
C THR A 127 -2.73 7.65 -5.71
N LYS A 128 -1.84 7.23 -6.62
CA LYS A 128 -2.00 5.97 -7.40
C LYS A 128 -2.12 4.73 -6.52
N THR A 129 -1.81 4.86 -5.23
CA THR A 129 -1.99 3.88 -4.16
C THR A 129 -3.45 3.46 -3.97
N GLY A 130 -4.42 4.30 -4.34
CA GLY A 130 -5.83 4.04 -4.04
C GLY A 130 -6.16 4.36 -2.58
N THR A 131 -7.46 4.46 -2.29
CA THR A 131 -7.99 4.75 -0.96
C THR A 131 -8.28 3.41 -0.26
N PHE A 132 -7.70 3.19 0.91
CA PHE A 132 -7.78 1.93 1.65
C PHE A 132 -8.97 1.92 2.61
N ARG A 133 -9.69 0.80 2.66
CA ARG A 133 -10.75 0.62 3.65
C ARG A 133 -10.12 0.12 4.94
N PHE A 134 -10.05 0.99 5.94
CA PHE A 134 -9.74 0.54 7.30
C PHE A 134 -10.93 -0.28 7.84
N PRO A 135 -10.68 -1.42 8.50
CA PRO A 135 -11.71 -2.26 9.09
C PRO A 135 -12.62 -1.50 10.07
N ARG A 136 -13.85 -1.99 10.26
CA ARG A 136 -14.77 -1.39 11.24
C ARG A 136 -14.23 -1.40 12.67
N ALA A 137 -13.30 -2.30 12.98
CA ALA A 137 -12.61 -2.34 14.27
C ALA A 137 -11.83 -1.05 14.60
N PHE A 138 -11.61 -0.17 13.62
CA PHE A 138 -10.90 1.09 13.75
C PHE A 138 -11.84 2.24 14.17
N PHE A 139 -13.14 2.00 14.35
CA PHE A 139 -14.11 3.01 14.77
C PHE A 139 -14.07 3.23 16.30
N GLY A 140 -14.00 4.50 16.75
CA GLY A 140 -14.02 4.91 18.17
C GLY A 140 -12.68 5.32 18.84
N ILE A 141 -11.51 4.99 18.28
CA ILE A 141 -10.16 5.28 18.81
C ILE A 141 -9.63 6.71 18.56
N ARG A 142 -9.84 7.67 19.47
CA ARG A 142 -9.33 9.06 19.33
C ARG A 142 -7.80 9.17 19.40
N VAL A 143 -7.13 9.17 18.24
CA VAL A 143 -5.71 9.57 18.15
C VAL A 143 -5.60 11.09 18.13
N ARG A 144 -4.82 11.66 19.04
CA ARG A 144 -4.77 13.11 19.31
C ARG A 144 -3.85 13.88 18.36
N ASP A 145 -2.81 13.22 17.84
CA ASP A 145 -1.79 13.82 16.97
C ASP A 145 -1.53 12.99 15.70
N PRO A 146 -1.25 13.62 14.54
CA PRO A 146 -0.89 12.91 13.32
C PRO A 146 0.48 12.23 13.50
N ILE A 147 0.52 10.93 13.28
CA ILE A 147 1.76 10.14 13.27
C ILE A 147 2.27 10.00 11.83
N ARG A 148 3.57 9.74 11.69
CA ARG A 148 4.19 9.50 10.38
C ARG A 148 5.14 8.33 10.42
N ALA A 149 5.20 7.56 9.35
CA ALA A 149 6.22 6.53 9.17
C ALA A 149 7.10 6.90 7.98
N ARG A 150 8.38 6.52 8.04
CA ARG A 150 9.30 6.64 6.91
C ARG A 150 8.93 5.63 5.84
N VAL A 151 9.04 6.06 4.60
CA VAL A 151 8.88 5.18 3.45
C VAL A 151 10.24 4.50 3.18
N PRO A 152 10.29 3.16 3.13
CA PRO A 152 11.51 2.42 2.81
C PRO A 152 12.09 2.82 1.44
N ILE A 153 13.41 2.83 1.32
CA ILE A 153 14.07 3.05 0.03
C ILE A 153 14.16 1.73 -0.73
N VAL A 154 13.76 1.73 -2.02
CA VAL A 154 13.92 0.56 -2.89
C VAL A 154 15.39 0.40 -3.30
N PRO A 155 16.06 -0.71 -2.95
CA PRO A 155 17.45 -0.97 -3.33
C PRO A 155 17.64 -0.97 -4.84
N PRO A 156 18.74 -0.43 -5.38
CA PRO A 156 18.98 -0.36 -6.82
C PRO A 156 18.82 -1.70 -7.56
N ALA A 157 19.25 -2.81 -6.96
CA ALA A 157 19.15 -4.15 -7.54
C ALA A 157 17.69 -4.65 -7.69
N LEU A 158 16.76 -4.13 -6.88
CA LEU A 158 15.35 -4.51 -6.87
C LEU A 158 14.47 -3.51 -7.63
N ARG A 159 15.06 -2.45 -8.19
CA ARG A 159 14.30 -1.45 -8.95
C ARG A 159 13.83 -2.06 -10.27
N PRO A 160 12.53 -1.94 -10.59
CA PRO A 160 12.01 -2.38 -11.87
C PRO A 160 12.55 -1.46 -12.99
N LYS A 161 12.51 -1.95 -14.23
CA LYS A 161 12.96 -1.18 -15.41
C LYS A 161 12.15 0.11 -15.67
N GLY A 162 10.96 0.24 -15.07
CA GLY A 162 10.07 1.39 -15.25
C GLY A 162 10.16 2.42 -14.11
N SER A 163 9.41 3.51 -14.24
CA SER A 163 9.35 4.56 -13.20
C SER A 163 8.78 4.05 -11.87
N LEU A 164 9.48 4.32 -10.76
CA LEU A 164 9.06 3.99 -9.40
C LEU A 164 7.70 4.59 -9.01
N ALA A 165 7.26 5.66 -9.69
CA ALA A 165 5.96 6.29 -9.46
C ALA A 165 4.75 5.38 -9.83
N ASN A 166 4.99 4.22 -10.45
CA ASN A 166 3.96 3.22 -10.76
C ASN A 166 3.88 2.08 -9.74
N TYR A 167 4.66 2.17 -8.66
CA TYR A 167 4.79 1.14 -7.65
C TYR A 167 4.43 1.66 -6.27
N VAL A 168 4.06 0.72 -5.41
CA VAL A 168 3.61 0.96 -4.04
C VAL A 168 4.47 0.12 -3.12
N LEU A 169 4.75 0.63 -1.93
CA LEU A 169 5.40 -0.09 -0.84
C LEU A 169 4.36 -0.47 0.19
N LEU A 170 4.46 -1.69 0.71
CA LEU A 170 3.74 -2.19 1.88
C LEU A 170 4.77 -2.66 2.89
N TRP A 171 4.70 -2.21 4.13
CA TRP A 171 5.66 -2.56 5.17
C TRP A 171 5.04 -2.44 6.57
N GLU A 172 5.73 -2.98 7.57
CA GLU A 172 5.36 -2.81 8.97
C GLU A 172 5.65 -1.39 9.44
N ALA A 173 4.58 -0.70 9.81
CA ALA A 173 4.65 0.69 10.23
C ALA A 173 5.17 0.80 11.66
N ASN A 174 6.50 0.78 11.80
CA ASN A 174 7.12 1.30 13.01
C ASN A 174 7.07 2.84 12.92
N TRP A 175 6.01 3.44 13.46
CA TRP A 175 5.70 4.88 13.33
C TRP A 175 6.73 5.83 13.97
N GLN A 176 7.81 5.29 14.52
CA GLN A 176 8.91 6.05 15.14
C GLN A 176 10.29 5.66 14.59
N GLU A 177 10.47 4.43 14.13
CA GLU A 177 11.78 3.88 13.73
C GLU A 177 11.86 3.60 12.22
N ALA A 178 13.03 3.13 11.77
CA ALA A 178 13.21 2.65 10.42
C ALA A 178 12.25 1.48 10.12
N PRO A 179 11.71 1.41 8.89
CA PRO A 179 10.77 0.36 8.52
C PRO A 179 11.45 -1.01 8.44
N GLU A 180 10.66 -2.07 8.62
CA GLU A 180 11.09 -3.47 8.49
C GLU A 180 10.35 -4.17 7.33
N ASP A 181 11.04 -5.13 6.71
CA ASP A 181 10.55 -6.07 5.68
C ASP A 181 9.63 -5.49 4.59
N PRO A 182 10.05 -4.44 3.86
CA PRO A 182 9.24 -3.84 2.81
C PRO A 182 8.98 -4.75 1.60
N TYR A 183 7.75 -4.66 1.10
CA TYR A 183 7.31 -5.26 -0.16
C TYR A 183 7.15 -4.21 -1.24
N LEU A 184 7.76 -4.45 -2.41
CA LEU A 184 7.48 -3.67 -3.62
C LEU A 184 6.31 -4.28 -4.37
N LEU A 185 5.26 -3.49 -4.52
CA LEU A 185 3.99 -3.88 -5.11
C LEU A 185 3.73 -3.16 -6.43
N ARG A 186 3.12 -3.87 -7.38
CA ARG A 186 2.58 -3.28 -8.62
C ARG A 186 1.09 -3.51 -8.70
N ARG A 187 0.34 -2.42 -8.84
CA ARG A 187 -1.13 -2.45 -8.91
C ARG A 187 -1.64 -3.23 -10.13
N ILE A 188 -2.61 -4.11 -9.92
CA ILE A 188 -3.36 -4.83 -10.97
C ILE A 188 -4.76 -4.23 -11.11
N THR A 189 -5.45 -4.13 -9.97
CA THR A 189 -6.83 -3.61 -9.82
C THR A 189 -6.85 -2.58 -8.71
N GLN A 190 -8.01 -2.19 -8.19
CA GLN A 190 -8.07 -1.32 -7.02
C GLN A 190 -7.52 -1.98 -5.74
N ASP A 191 -7.72 -3.28 -5.55
CA ASP A 191 -7.35 -3.99 -4.34
C ASP A 191 -6.19 -5.00 -4.53
N LEU A 192 -6.02 -5.51 -5.75
CA LEU A 192 -5.05 -6.56 -6.03
C LEU A 192 -3.72 -6.00 -6.54
N PHE A 193 -2.64 -6.47 -5.94
CA PHE A 193 -1.28 -6.07 -6.26
C PHE A 193 -0.40 -7.30 -6.50
N VAL A 194 0.52 -7.19 -7.45
CA VAL A 194 1.61 -8.17 -7.63
C VAL A 194 2.74 -7.82 -6.68
N VAL A 195 3.24 -8.81 -5.94
CA VAL A 195 4.51 -8.70 -5.22
C VAL A 195 5.66 -8.86 -6.21
N LEU A 196 6.51 -7.83 -6.33
CA LEU A 196 7.67 -7.84 -7.22
C LEU A 196 8.97 -8.14 -6.50
N ALA A 197 9.11 -7.63 -5.28
CA ALA A 197 10.28 -7.86 -4.45
C ALA A 197 9.88 -7.74 -2.98
N GLN A 198 10.65 -8.41 -2.14
CA GLN A 198 10.69 -8.26 -0.69
C GLN A 198 12.18 -8.17 -0.34
N TRP A 199 12.53 -7.32 0.61
CA TRP A 199 13.89 -7.25 1.12
C TRP A 199 13.88 -6.81 2.57
N ASP A 200 14.97 -7.15 3.26
CA ASP A 200 15.22 -6.71 4.61
C ASP A 200 16.18 -5.52 4.53
N LEU A 201 15.90 -4.45 5.27
CA LEU A 201 16.82 -3.33 5.36
C LEU A 201 17.99 -3.72 6.27
N THR A 202 19.21 -3.58 5.74
CA THR A 202 20.42 -3.82 6.53
C THR A 202 20.49 -2.85 7.72
N ASP A 203 21.18 -3.24 8.80
CA ASP A 203 21.35 -2.36 9.97
C ASP A 203 21.97 -1.00 9.59
N VAL A 204 22.85 -1.00 8.57
CA VAL A 204 23.47 0.21 8.04
C VAL A 204 22.43 1.09 7.32
N GLU A 205 21.59 0.52 6.47
CA GLU A 205 20.54 1.28 5.78
C GLU A 205 19.50 1.83 6.76
N ARG A 206 19.12 1.05 7.78
CA ARG A 206 18.26 1.52 8.87
C ARG A 206 18.91 2.68 9.63
N SER A 207 20.18 2.55 10.00
CA SER A 207 20.94 3.63 10.66
C SER A 207 21.04 4.89 9.81
N VAL A 208 21.27 4.76 8.50
CA VAL A 208 21.32 5.91 7.57
C VAL A 208 19.95 6.58 7.47
N LEU A 209 18.87 5.79 7.42
CA LEU A 209 17.52 6.33 7.47
C LEU A 209 17.30 7.09 8.78
N ASP A 210 17.66 6.52 9.93
CA ASP A 210 17.47 7.16 11.23
C ASP A 210 18.30 8.43 11.42
N MET A 211 19.56 8.45 10.97
CA MET A 211 20.42 9.64 11.01
C MET A 211 19.89 10.79 10.15
N ALA A 212 19.32 10.48 8.98
CA ALA A 212 18.65 11.48 8.14
C ALA A 212 17.43 12.11 8.84
N THR A 213 16.98 11.60 10.00
CA THR A 213 15.83 12.10 10.76
C THR A 213 16.23 13.17 11.76
N VAL A 214 17.37 12.97 12.43
CA VAL A 214 17.85 13.84 13.51
C VAL A 214 18.18 15.25 13.00
N GLY A 215 18.57 15.38 11.73
CA GLY A 215 18.82 16.70 11.10
C GLY A 215 17.58 17.49 10.66
N ALA A 216 16.39 16.87 10.62
CA ALA A 216 15.21 17.46 9.96
C ALA A 216 14.07 17.84 10.92
N TYR A 217 14.19 17.59 12.22
CA TYR A 217 13.14 17.86 13.21
C TYR A 217 13.62 18.82 14.30
N LYS A 218 13.35 20.12 14.12
CA LYS A 218 13.21 21.05 15.26
C LYS A 218 11.71 21.18 15.54
N PRO A 219 11.18 20.59 16.62
CA PRO A 219 9.84 20.94 17.06
C PRO A 219 9.87 22.39 17.54
N THR A 220 9.11 23.26 16.89
CA THR A 220 8.74 24.59 17.41
C THR A 220 7.47 24.48 18.20
#